data_AF-A0A0A8JGJ3-F1
#
_entry.id   AF-A0A0A8JGJ3-F1
#
_cell.length_a   1.000
_cell.length_b   1.000
_cell.length_c   1.000
_cell.angle_alpha   90.00
_cell.angle_beta   90.00
_cell.angle_gamma   90.00
#
_symmetry.space_group_name_H-M   'P 1'
#
loop_
_entity.id
_entity.type
_entity.pdbx_description
1 polymer ?
#
loop_
_entity_poly.entity_id
_entity_poly.type
_entity_poly.pdbx_seq_one_letter_code
_entity_poly.pdbx_strand_id
1 'polypeptide(L)'
;MISNQESLNLSPYMAIYDIVVPKDNMLRQINELVDFTFILEELRSKYCLDNGSKAVPPIRMFKYPLLKSIFDLSDVDVVERSKYDMSFKYFWDMAPEDPVINSSLLTKFRNLRLQDLGLVDMLIYKTVDIALEKNLIKSKTIIVDATHTKSRYNQKSPKEFLMENNNLNERSKVRKTKEKDTISFEKKNEMVSF
;
A
#
# COMPACT_ATOMS: atom_id res chain seq x y z
N MET A 1 0.34 12.21 23.60
CA MET A 1 -0.89 13.02 23.56
C MET A 1 -1.48 13.08 22.15
N ILE A 2 -2.77 12.77 21.98
CA ILE A 2 -3.52 13.09 20.75
C ILE A 2 -3.92 14.57 20.82
N SER A 3 -3.22 15.44 20.11
CA SER A 3 -3.68 16.83 19.97
C SER A 3 -4.73 16.88 18.87
N ASN A 4 -6.00 17.13 19.22
CA ASN A 4 -7.08 17.46 18.27
C ASN A 4 -6.91 18.83 17.61
N GLN A 5 -5.90 19.59 18.02
CA GLN A 5 -5.60 20.91 17.50
C GLN A 5 -4.13 20.94 17.11
N GLU A 6 -3.86 20.76 15.83
CA GLU A 6 -2.77 21.54 15.26
C GLU A 6 -3.25 22.99 15.29
N SER A 7 -2.58 23.80 16.10
CA SER A 7 -2.59 25.25 15.93
C SER A 7 -2.57 25.56 14.44
N LEU A 8 -3.48 26.41 13.95
CA LEU A 8 -3.42 26.94 12.59
C LEU A 8 -1.98 27.39 12.35
N ASN A 9 -1.20 26.61 11.58
CA ASN A 9 0.14 26.97 11.19
C ASN A 9 -0.03 28.10 10.19
N LEU A 10 -0.15 29.33 10.71
CA LEU A 10 -0.17 30.58 9.95
C LEU A 10 1.23 30.84 9.41
N SER A 11 1.65 29.99 8.49
CA SER A 11 2.87 30.18 7.73
C SER A 11 2.66 31.33 6.76
N PRO A 12 3.60 32.29 6.68
CA PRO A 12 3.58 33.33 5.65
C PRO A 12 3.74 32.75 4.23
N TYR A 13 4.18 31.49 4.11
CA TYR A 13 4.45 30.83 2.83
C TYR A 13 3.29 29.96 2.33
N MET A 14 2.17 29.89 3.06
CA MET A 14 1.03 29.04 2.67
C MET A 14 0.47 29.41 1.28
N ALA A 15 0.52 30.69 0.91
CA ALA A 15 0.08 31.18 -0.39
C ALA A 15 0.85 30.55 -1.58
N ILE A 16 2.04 29.98 -1.34
CA ILE A 16 2.81 29.28 -2.37
C ILE A 16 2.05 28.05 -2.88
N TYR A 17 1.26 27.38 -2.02
CA TYR A 17 0.50 26.20 -2.45
C TYR A 17 -0.54 26.51 -3.51
N ASP A 18 -1.20 27.66 -3.45
CA ASP A 18 -2.19 28.05 -4.46
C ASP A 18 -1.56 28.32 -5.85
N ILE A 19 -0.25 28.60 -5.87
CA ILE A 19 0.51 28.83 -7.10
C ILE A 19 1.11 27.52 -7.62
N VAL A 20 1.71 26.73 -6.74
CA VAL A 20 2.52 25.55 -7.10
C VAL A 20 1.71 24.26 -7.19
N VAL A 21 0.58 24.17 -6.49
CA VAL A 21 -0.30 22.99 -6.48
C VAL A 21 -1.63 23.35 -7.15
N PRO A 22 -1.75 23.09 -8.47
CA PRO A 22 -2.98 23.35 -9.21
C PRO A 22 -4.20 22.65 -8.62
N LYS A 23 -5.40 23.18 -8.87
CA LYS A 23 -6.66 22.59 -8.39
C LYS A 23 -6.99 21.24 -9.04
N ASP A 24 -6.44 20.97 -10.21
CA ASP A 24 -6.53 19.69 -10.92
C ASP A 24 -5.52 18.65 -10.39
N ASN A 25 -4.66 19.01 -9.42
CA ASN A 25 -3.76 18.05 -8.79
C ASN A 25 -4.57 16.96 -8.05
N MET A 26 -4.27 15.70 -8.36
CA MET A 26 -4.94 14.54 -7.78
C MET A 26 -4.94 14.55 -6.24
N LEU A 27 -3.82 14.90 -5.59
CA LEU A 27 -3.73 14.90 -4.12
C LEU A 27 -4.56 16.01 -3.49
N ARG A 28 -4.65 17.17 -4.16
CA ARG A 28 -5.52 18.28 -3.75
C ARG A 28 -6.98 17.87 -3.83
N GLN A 29 -7.38 17.24 -4.93
CA GLN A 29 -8.73 16.70 -5.09
C GLN A 29 -9.07 15.65 -4.03
N ILE A 30 -8.15 14.72 -3.73
CA ILE A 30 -8.38 13.71 -2.69
C ILE A 30 -8.57 14.38 -1.32
N ASN A 31 -7.75 15.38 -0.96
CA ASN A 31 -7.88 16.07 0.32
C ASN A 31 -9.21 16.85 0.44
N GLU A 32 -9.74 17.35 -0.67
CA GLU A 32 -11.03 18.05 -0.72
C GLU A 32 -12.23 17.10 -0.74
N LEU A 33 -12.07 15.89 -1.31
CA LEU A 33 -13.14 14.90 -1.45
C LEU A 33 -13.31 13.99 -0.24
N VAL A 34 -12.22 13.69 0.46
CA VAL A 34 -12.19 12.71 1.55
C VAL A 34 -11.97 13.41 2.88
N ASP A 35 -12.95 13.30 3.77
CA ASP A 35 -12.74 13.67 5.16
C ASP A 35 -11.96 12.55 5.88
N PHE A 36 -10.76 12.86 6.37
CA PHE A 36 -9.88 11.93 7.06
C PHE A 36 -10.11 11.86 8.59
N THR A 37 -11.09 12.58 9.12
CA THR A 37 -11.41 12.60 10.56
C THR A 37 -11.71 11.21 11.12
N PHE A 38 -12.32 10.31 10.35
CA PHE A 38 -12.62 8.93 10.78
C PHE A 38 -11.38 8.17 11.27
N ILE A 39 -10.18 8.50 10.75
CA ILE A 39 -8.93 7.88 11.17
C ILE A 39 -8.61 8.20 12.63
N LEU A 40 -8.95 9.42 13.09
CA LEU A 40 -8.75 9.79 14.49
C LEU A 40 -9.63 8.96 15.40
N GLU A 41 -10.90 8.74 15.02
CA GLU A 41 -11.84 7.96 15.81
C GLU A 41 -11.35 6.52 15.97
N GLU A 42 -10.91 5.89 14.88
CA GLU A 42 -10.39 4.53 14.85
C GLU A 42 -9.08 4.39 15.64
N LEU A 43 -8.14 5.32 15.47
CA LEU A 43 -6.84 5.27 16.14
C LEU A 43 -6.88 5.78 17.58
N ARG A 44 -7.98 6.41 18.02
CA ARG A 44 -8.10 6.98 19.38
C ARG A 44 -7.79 5.96 20.47
N SER A 45 -8.28 4.74 20.31
CA SER A 45 -8.08 3.63 21.25
C SER A 45 -6.60 3.25 21.43
N LYS A 46 -5.80 3.43 20.37
CA LYS A 46 -4.38 3.04 20.37
C LYS A 46 -3.51 4.16 20.93
N TYR A 47 -3.93 5.41 20.87
CA TYR A 47 -3.12 6.54 21.31
C TYR A 47 -3.47 6.97 22.75
N CYS A 48 -2.46 7.46 23.48
CA CYS A 48 -2.67 7.98 24.82
C CYS A 48 -3.16 9.44 24.76
N LEU A 49 -4.28 9.70 25.46
CA LEU A 49 -4.92 11.01 25.52
C LEU A 49 -4.18 11.97 26.44
N ASP A 50 -3.75 11.51 27.62
CA ASP A 50 -3.40 12.42 28.72
C ASP A 50 -1.93 12.39 29.13
N ASN A 51 -1.10 11.51 28.55
CA ASN A 51 0.29 11.35 28.97
C ASN A 51 1.29 11.23 27.81
N GLY A 52 2.53 11.66 28.07
CA GLY A 52 3.68 11.54 27.17
C GLY A 52 3.89 12.67 26.16
N SER A 53 4.99 12.56 25.41
CA SER A 53 5.44 13.56 24.43
C SER A 53 4.41 13.83 23.31
N LYS A 54 4.48 15.03 22.71
CA LYS A 54 3.66 15.39 21.55
C LYS A 54 3.95 14.42 20.41
N ALA A 55 2.93 13.63 20.03
CA ALA A 55 3.04 12.71 18.91
C ALA A 55 2.71 13.42 17.60
N VAL A 56 3.25 12.90 16.49
CA VAL A 56 2.78 13.30 15.16
C VAL A 56 1.30 12.93 15.04
N PRO A 57 0.45 13.81 14.44
CA PRO A 57 -0.98 13.53 14.31
C PRO A 57 -1.26 12.18 13.63
N PRO A 58 -2.23 11.39 14.12
CA PRO A 58 -2.57 10.11 13.52
C PRO A 58 -3.02 10.21 12.06
N ILE A 59 -3.78 11.26 11.69
CA ILE A 59 -4.19 11.53 10.30
C ILE A 59 -2.95 11.68 9.42
N ARG A 60 -1.99 12.53 9.83
CA ARG A 60 -0.75 12.74 9.09
C ARG A 60 0.01 11.43 8.93
N MET A 61 0.17 10.66 10.01
CA MET A 61 0.85 9.35 9.97
C MET A 61 0.17 8.35 9.04
N PHE A 62 -1.16 8.39 8.91
CA PHE A 62 -1.91 7.54 8.01
C PHE A 62 -1.78 7.94 6.53
N LYS A 63 -1.71 9.24 6.25
CA LYS A 63 -1.54 9.76 4.88
C LYS A 63 -0.20 9.32 4.24
N TYR A 64 0.85 9.01 5.01
CA TYR A 64 2.13 8.51 4.46
C TYR A 64 2.01 7.12 3.78
N PRO A 65 1.50 6.07 4.46
CA PRO A 65 1.22 4.78 3.83
C PRO A 65 0.25 4.87 2.63
N LEU A 66 -0.71 5.80 2.68
CA LEU A 66 -1.62 6.02 1.55
C LEU A 66 -0.84 6.52 0.32
N LEU A 67 0.01 7.53 0.50
CA LEU A 67 0.84 8.09 -0.57
C LEU A 67 1.83 7.08 -1.12
N LYS A 68 2.41 6.26 -0.23
CA LYS A 68 3.25 5.13 -0.58
C LYS A 68 2.54 4.19 -1.56
N SER A 69 1.29 3.85 -1.29
CA SER A 69 0.50 2.96 -2.14
C SER A 69 0.10 3.59 -3.47
N ILE A 70 -0.13 4.91 -3.50
CA ILE A 70 -0.53 5.64 -4.72
C ILE A 70 0.64 5.75 -5.71
N PHE A 71 1.85 6.03 -5.22
CA PHE A 71 3.03 6.27 -6.05
C PHE A 71 4.03 5.11 -6.09
N ASP A 72 3.70 3.99 -5.45
CA ASP A 72 4.55 2.79 -5.34
C ASP A 72 5.99 3.09 -4.87
N LEU A 73 6.09 3.85 -3.77
CA LEU A 73 7.36 4.32 -3.21
C LEU A 73 7.79 3.49 -1.99
N SER A 74 9.07 3.54 -1.60
CA SER A 74 9.50 3.01 -0.30
C SER A 74 9.26 4.02 0.83
N ASP A 75 9.31 3.58 2.09
CA ASP A 75 9.11 4.50 3.24
C ASP A 75 10.18 5.60 3.29
N VAL A 76 11.41 5.28 2.84
CA VAL A 76 12.51 6.25 2.75
C VAL A 76 12.22 7.23 1.62
N ASP A 77 11.80 6.73 0.46
CA ASP A 77 11.56 7.56 -0.72
C ASP A 77 10.35 8.49 -0.53
N VAL A 78 9.29 8.06 0.15
CA VAL A 78 8.16 8.95 0.50
C VAL A 78 8.64 10.09 1.40
N VAL A 79 9.47 9.77 2.40
CA VAL A 79 10.05 10.76 3.33
C VAL A 79 11.12 11.62 2.68
N GLU A 80 11.78 11.15 1.63
CA GLU A 80 12.68 11.98 0.84
C GLU A 80 11.89 12.93 -0.06
N ARG A 81 10.89 12.38 -0.78
CA ARG A 81 10.04 13.10 -1.72
C ARG A 81 9.22 14.19 -1.09
N SER A 82 8.70 13.94 0.10
CA SER A 82 8.05 14.94 0.95
C SER A 82 8.89 16.18 1.25
N LYS A 83 10.22 16.12 1.17
CA LYS A 83 11.08 17.29 1.45
C LYS A 83 11.00 18.32 0.33
N TYR A 84 10.87 17.86 -0.92
CA TYR A 84 10.94 18.70 -2.11
C TYR A 84 9.60 18.83 -2.85
N ASP A 85 8.72 17.84 -2.75
CA ASP A 85 7.43 17.84 -3.43
C ASP A 85 6.38 18.62 -2.62
N MET A 86 5.99 19.79 -3.14
CA MET A 86 5.02 20.66 -2.50
C MET A 86 3.60 20.06 -2.49
N SER A 87 3.26 19.21 -3.47
CA SER A 87 1.96 18.55 -3.49
C SER A 87 1.80 17.56 -2.34
N PHE A 88 2.91 16.92 -1.95
CA PHE A 88 2.96 16.00 -0.82
C PHE A 88 2.78 16.75 0.50
N LYS A 89 3.51 17.87 0.68
CA LYS A 89 3.36 18.71 1.88
C LYS A 89 1.95 19.30 2.03
N TYR A 90 1.36 19.75 0.92
CA TYR A 90 -0.03 20.21 0.89
C TYR A 90 -0.99 19.11 1.34
N PHE A 91 -0.81 17.88 0.84
CA PHE A 91 -1.65 16.75 1.21
C PHE A 91 -1.61 16.43 2.72
N TRP A 92 -0.51 16.72 3.42
CA TRP A 92 -0.36 16.48 4.87
C TRP A 92 -0.72 17.67 5.76
N ASP A 93 -1.24 18.73 5.16
CA ASP A 93 -1.58 19.97 5.85
C ASP A 93 -0.36 20.54 6.62
N MET A 94 0.83 20.42 6.02
CA MET A 94 2.09 20.94 6.56
C MET A 94 2.41 22.31 6.00
N ALA A 95 3.12 23.13 6.76
CA ALA A 95 3.68 24.36 6.19
C ALA A 95 4.83 24.04 5.22
N PRO A 96 5.07 24.85 4.18
CA PRO A 96 6.18 24.65 3.24
C PRO A 96 7.56 24.52 3.92
N GLU A 97 7.78 25.25 5.01
CA GLU A 97 9.00 25.30 5.80
C GLU A 97 9.14 24.15 6.80
N ASP A 98 8.05 23.44 7.11
CA ASP A 98 8.06 22.46 8.18
C ASP A 98 8.96 21.26 7.82
N PRO A 99 9.73 20.74 8.79
CA PRO A 99 10.54 19.56 8.60
C PRO A 99 9.66 18.31 8.53
N VAL A 100 10.07 17.38 7.66
CA VAL A 100 9.42 16.08 7.48
C VAL A 100 9.80 15.14 8.64
N ILE A 101 8.91 14.19 8.95
CA ILE A 101 9.17 13.10 9.90
C ILE A 101 10.36 12.22 9.49
N ASN A 102 10.89 11.47 10.45
CA ASN A 102 11.87 10.41 10.18
C ASN A 102 11.17 9.12 9.68
N SER A 103 11.73 8.45 8.67
CA SER A 103 11.18 7.22 8.08
C SER A 103 10.98 6.08 9.08
N SER A 104 11.81 5.99 10.14
CA SER A 104 11.66 4.99 11.19
C SER A 104 10.33 5.08 11.96
N LEU A 105 9.73 6.27 12.02
CA LEU A 105 8.42 6.48 12.65
C LEU A 105 7.31 5.77 11.88
N LEU A 106 7.42 5.65 10.56
CA LEU A 106 6.44 4.93 9.72
C LEU A 106 6.44 3.43 10.02
N THR A 107 7.62 2.86 10.22
CA THR A 107 7.76 1.46 10.63
C THR A 107 7.14 1.22 12.01
N LYS A 108 7.42 2.10 12.99
CA LYS A 108 6.81 2.00 14.32
C LYS A 108 5.29 2.15 14.25
N PHE A 109 4.78 3.07 13.43
CA PHE A 109 3.35 3.27 13.26
C PHE A 109 2.65 2.03 12.71
N ARG A 110 3.19 1.42 11.65
CA ARG A 110 2.61 0.18 11.09
C ARG A 110 2.58 -0.96 12.11
N ASN A 111 3.69 -1.20 12.79
CA ASN A 111 3.81 -2.32 13.71
C ASN A 111 2.98 -2.12 14.99
N LEU A 112 2.99 -0.93 15.59
CA LEU A 112 2.33 -0.69 16.88
C LEU A 112 0.87 -0.26 16.74
N ARG A 113 0.49 0.38 15.63
CA ARG A 113 -0.84 0.99 15.48
C ARG A 113 -1.70 0.29 14.45
N LEU A 114 -1.15 -0.26 13.37
CA LEU A 114 -1.95 -0.75 12.25
C LEU A 114 -2.19 -2.27 12.23
N GLN A 115 -1.41 -3.05 13.00
CA GLN A 115 -1.40 -4.52 12.92
C GLN A 115 -2.77 -5.19 13.09
N ASP A 116 -3.59 -4.74 14.05
CA ASP A 116 -4.88 -5.38 14.39
C ASP A 116 -6.10 -4.69 13.77
N LEU A 117 -5.90 -3.67 12.92
CA LEU A 117 -7.02 -3.01 12.27
C LEU A 117 -7.33 -3.70 10.94
N GLY A 118 -8.60 -4.05 10.72
CA GLY A 118 -9.15 -4.37 9.40
C GLY A 118 -9.19 -3.13 8.50
N LEU A 119 -8.03 -2.48 8.29
CA LEU A 119 -7.91 -1.20 7.59
C LEU A 119 -8.47 -1.26 6.18
N VAL A 120 -8.24 -2.38 5.49
CA VAL A 120 -8.70 -2.58 4.12
C VAL A 120 -10.23 -2.55 4.08
N ASP A 121 -10.88 -3.31 4.96
CA ASP A 121 -12.34 -3.35 5.04
C ASP A 121 -12.89 -1.96 5.36
N MET A 122 -12.31 -1.29 6.36
CA MET A 122 -12.73 0.06 6.76
C MET A 122 -12.56 1.11 5.64
N LEU A 123 -11.46 1.05 4.89
CA LEU A 123 -11.25 1.90 3.71
C LEU A 123 -12.23 1.58 2.58
N ILE A 124 -12.57 0.31 2.37
CA ILE A 124 -13.57 -0.11 1.38
C ILE A 124 -14.95 0.44 1.78
N TYR A 125 -15.35 0.29 3.03
CA TYR A 125 -16.63 0.86 3.51
C TYR A 125 -16.68 2.37 3.31
N LYS A 126 -15.62 3.10 3.71
CA LYS A 126 -15.57 4.55 3.52
C LYS A 126 -15.59 4.98 2.05
N THR A 127 -14.91 4.26 1.17
CA THR A 127 -14.95 4.57 -0.27
C THR A 127 -16.33 4.30 -0.87
N VAL A 128 -17.03 3.25 -0.44
CA VAL A 128 -18.42 2.99 -0.85
C VAL A 128 -19.37 4.07 -0.30
N ASP A 129 -19.22 4.46 0.97
CA ASP A 129 -20.04 5.52 1.59
C ASP A 129 -19.90 6.84 0.81
N ILE A 130 -18.67 7.27 0.52
CA ILE A 130 -18.41 8.48 -0.29
C ILE A 130 -19.01 8.35 -1.69
N ALA A 131 -18.92 7.17 -2.32
CA ALA A 131 -19.49 6.95 -3.64
C ALA A 131 -21.03 6.98 -3.64
N LEU A 132 -21.67 6.54 -2.55
CA LEU A 132 -23.12 6.67 -2.34
C LEU A 132 -23.51 8.13 -2.13
N GLU A 133 -22.81 8.87 -1.27
CA GLU A 133 -23.06 10.31 -1.03
C GLU A 133 -22.95 11.14 -2.31
N LYS A 134 -21.96 10.83 -3.16
CA LYS A 134 -21.75 11.47 -4.45
C LYS A 134 -22.69 10.95 -5.55
N ASN A 135 -23.63 10.05 -5.21
CA ASN A 135 -24.57 9.41 -6.14
C ASN A 135 -23.91 8.72 -7.34
N LEU A 136 -22.68 8.23 -7.18
CA LEU A 136 -21.93 7.51 -8.21
C LEU A 136 -22.44 6.08 -8.35
N ILE A 137 -22.78 5.44 -7.22
CA ILE A 137 -23.35 4.09 -7.20
C ILE A 137 -24.87 4.20 -7.29
N LYS A 138 -25.43 3.70 -8.39
CA LYS A 138 -26.88 3.54 -8.56
C LYS A 138 -27.25 2.10 -8.19
N SER A 139 -28.08 1.94 -7.16
CA SER A 139 -28.48 0.65 -6.55
C SER A 139 -29.24 -0.34 -7.45
N LYS A 140 -29.37 -0.05 -8.75
CA LYS A 140 -30.26 -0.79 -9.67
C LYS A 140 -29.63 -1.97 -10.40
N THR A 141 -28.30 -2.08 -10.43
CA THR A 141 -27.64 -3.09 -11.29
C THR A 141 -26.65 -3.91 -10.48
N ILE A 142 -26.98 -5.19 -10.26
CA ILE A 142 -26.05 -6.18 -9.73
C ILE A 142 -25.35 -6.82 -10.95
N ILE A 143 -24.07 -6.53 -11.12
CA ILE A 143 -23.24 -7.16 -12.15
C ILE A 143 -22.54 -8.33 -11.48
N VAL A 144 -22.94 -9.55 -11.82
CA VAL A 144 -22.31 -10.79 -11.35
C VAL A 144 -21.41 -11.30 -12.47
N ASP A 145 -20.10 -11.19 -12.29
CA ASP A 145 -19.13 -11.80 -13.19
C ASP A 145 -19.00 -13.29 -12.85
N ALA A 146 -19.38 -14.16 -13.78
CA ALA A 146 -19.30 -15.60 -13.61
C ALA A 146 -18.04 -16.11 -14.31
N THR A 147 -17.09 -16.64 -13.54
CA THR A 147 -16.00 -17.42 -14.15
C THR A 147 -16.59 -18.69 -14.75
N HIS A 148 -16.37 -18.91 -16.05
CA HIS A 148 -16.76 -20.16 -16.70
C HIS A 148 -15.98 -21.33 -16.10
N THR A 149 -16.59 -22.03 -15.14
CA THR A 149 -16.07 -23.30 -14.62
C THR A 149 -16.13 -24.33 -15.75
N LYS A 150 -14.98 -24.92 -16.12
CA LYS A 150 -14.93 -26.02 -17.10
C LYS A 150 -15.89 -27.13 -16.68
N SER A 151 -16.65 -27.67 -17.64
CA SER A 151 -17.64 -28.71 -17.41
C SER A 151 -17.03 -29.94 -16.74
N ARG A 152 -17.80 -30.62 -15.86
CA ARG A 152 -17.38 -31.84 -15.15
C ARG A 152 -16.96 -32.98 -16.09
N TYR A 153 -17.28 -32.90 -17.38
CA TYR A 153 -16.96 -33.92 -18.37
C TYR A 153 -15.45 -34.04 -18.66
N ASN A 154 -14.68 -32.95 -18.47
CA ASN A 154 -13.23 -32.96 -18.60
C ASN A 154 -12.50 -33.10 -17.25
N GLN A 155 -13.19 -33.56 -16.20
CA GLN A 155 -12.53 -33.89 -14.94
C GLN A 155 -11.72 -35.17 -15.14
N LYS A 156 -10.38 -35.03 -15.18
CA LYS A 156 -9.47 -36.18 -15.15
C LYS A 156 -9.75 -37.00 -13.90
N SER A 157 -9.79 -38.31 -14.04
CA SER A 157 -9.96 -39.17 -12.87
C SER A 157 -8.79 -38.95 -11.89
N PRO A 158 -8.98 -39.17 -10.57
CA PRO A 158 -7.88 -39.06 -9.60
C PRO A 158 -6.64 -39.87 -10.01
N LYS A 159 -6.84 -41.00 -10.70
CA LYS A 159 -5.77 -41.85 -11.24
C LYS A 159 -5.00 -41.19 -12.38
N GLU A 160 -5.70 -40.56 -13.32
CA GLU A 160 -5.08 -39.83 -14.45
C GLU A 160 -4.29 -38.61 -13.95
N PHE A 161 -4.83 -37.89 -12.98
CA PHE A 161 -4.13 -36.77 -12.34
C PHE A 161 -2.86 -37.21 -11.61
N LEU A 162 -2.91 -38.33 -10.89
CA LEU A 162 -1.73 -38.92 -10.24
C LEU A 162 -0.69 -39.40 -11.27
N MET A 163 -1.12 -40.05 -12.36
CA MET A 163 -0.21 -40.48 -13.43
C MET A 163 0.45 -39.30 -14.16
N GLU A 164 -0.29 -38.23 -14.42
CA GLU A 164 0.26 -37.03 -15.08
C GLU A 164 1.27 -36.31 -14.18
N ASN A 165 0.97 -36.14 -12.89
CA ASN A 165 1.90 -35.56 -11.92
C ASN A 165 3.14 -36.43 -11.70
N ASN A 166 2.99 -37.76 -11.67
CA ASN A 166 4.13 -38.67 -11.61
C ASN A 166 5.01 -38.52 -12.86
N ASN A 167 4.42 -38.47 -14.06
CA ASN A 167 5.16 -38.27 -15.30
C ASN A 167 5.85 -36.91 -15.38
N LEU A 168 5.25 -35.84 -14.84
CA LEU A 168 5.87 -34.51 -14.73
C LEU A 168 7.05 -34.52 -13.75
N ASN A 169 6.92 -35.23 -12.62
CA ASN A 169 7.99 -35.40 -11.63
C ASN A 169 9.15 -36.26 -12.17
N GLU A 170 8.85 -37.31 -12.93
CA GLU A 170 9.84 -38.12 -13.65
C GLU A 170 10.59 -37.25 -14.68
N ARG A 171 9.87 -36.48 -15.50
CA ARG A 171 10.46 -35.58 -16.51
C ARG A 171 11.34 -34.49 -15.88
N SER A 172 10.95 -33.94 -14.73
CA SER A 172 11.74 -32.92 -14.04
C SER A 172 12.99 -33.51 -13.37
N LYS A 173 12.94 -34.74 -12.86
CA LYS A 173 14.12 -35.47 -12.37
C LYS A 173 15.10 -35.80 -13.50
N VAL A 174 14.60 -36.28 -14.64
CA VAL A 174 15.43 -36.59 -15.83
C VAL A 174 16.10 -35.34 -16.40
N ARG A 175 15.43 -34.18 -16.36
CA ARG A 175 16.05 -32.89 -16.76
C ARG A 175 17.19 -32.51 -15.81
N LYS A 176 16.98 -32.62 -14.50
CA LYS A 176 18.00 -32.29 -13.49
C LYS A 176 19.21 -33.22 -13.49
N THR A 177 19.05 -34.51 -13.82
CA THR A 177 20.19 -35.42 -13.98
C THR A 177 20.98 -35.11 -15.24
N LYS A 178 20.32 -34.86 -16.37
CA LYS A 178 21.01 -34.40 -17.60
C LYS A 178 21.82 -33.12 -17.39
N GLU A 179 21.27 -32.13 -16.68
CA GLU A 179 21.99 -30.90 -16.33
C GLU A 179 23.21 -31.14 -15.43
N LYS A 180 23.13 -32.08 -14.49
CA LYS A 180 24.28 -32.44 -13.62
C LYS A 180 25.37 -33.18 -14.40
N ASP A 181 24.97 -34.07 -15.31
CA ASP A 181 25.90 -34.81 -16.16
C ASP A 181 26.65 -33.85 -17.09
N THR A 182 25.97 -32.88 -17.73
CA THR A 182 26.61 -31.86 -18.57
C THR A 182 27.62 -31.00 -17.80
N ILE A 183 27.29 -30.56 -16.58
CA ILE A 183 28.21 -29.78 -15.73
C ILE A 183 29.43 -30.61 -15.30
N SER A 184 29.28 -31.91 -15.11
CA SER A 184 30.39 -32.81 -14.75
C SER A 184 31.34 -33.06 -15.93
N PHE A 185 30.83 -33.11 -17.16
CA PHE A 185 31.62 -33.23 -18.38
C PHE A 185 32.42 -31.96 -18.69
N GLU A 186 31.85 -30.78 -18.50
CA GLU A 186 32.54 -29.50 -18.69
C GLU A 186 33.73 -29.33 -17.71
N LYS A 187 33.53 -29.65 -16.43
CA LYS A 187 34.61 -29.60 -15.42
C LYS A 187 35.74 -30.60 -15.67
N LYS A 188 35.43 -31.75 -16.28
CA LYS A 188 36.44 -32.77 -16.61
C LYS A 188 37.30 -32.35 -17.80
N ASN A 189 36.74 -31.62 -18.75
CA ASN A 189 37.46 -31.08 -19.90
C ASN A 189 38.36 -29.89 -19.50
N GLU A 190 37.96 -29.06 -18.54
CA GLU A 190 38.82 -27.99 -17.99
C GLU A 190 40.05 -28.52 -17.22
N MET A 191 39.96 -29.71 -16.61
CA MET A 191 41.08 -30.33 -15.90
C MET A 191 42.11 -31.03 -16.80
N VAL A 192 41.82 -31.21 -18.10
CA VAL A 192 42.72 -31.91 -19.05
C VAL A 192 43.46 -30.91 -19.96
N SER A 193 43.21 -29.60 -19.82
CA SER A 193 43.84 -28.54 -20.62
C SER A 193 44.98 -27.78 -19.93
N PHE A 194 45.74 -28.44 -19.05
CA PHE A 194 47.02 -27.92 -18.53
C PHE A 194 48.17 -28.85 -18.93
#